data_AF-A0A3N5RFJ8-F1
#
_entry.id   AF-A0A3N5RFJ8-F1
#
_cell.length_a   1.000
_cell.length_b   1.000
_cell.length_c   1.000
_cell.angle_alpha   90.00
_cell.angle_beta   90.00
_cell.angle_gamma   90.00
#
_symmetry.space_group_name_H-M   'P 1'
#
loop_
_entity.id
_entity.type
_entity.pdbx_description
1 polymer ?
#
loop_
_entity_poly.entity_id
_entity_poly.type
_entity_poly.pdbx_seq_one_letter_code
_entity_poly.pdbx_strand_id
1 'polypeptide(L)'
;MSPISTNFSYDQHGFHFVNSFKLDLPVKFQLPFETSIDLSKVVFGLCGGMCFSALDYFNLGVIPPKVDEVSKLDRTLFIYLCERQLDSLKISTLLKVFDWMMMEDQKLAASLSHYEIPKLRRALDKGKPAVLALIRVRGGDDPTQNHQVLATGYEYLPDEKKYLISLYDPNHPRKEPYITVDFSNSNSGLKIEQSTGEFLRGFFVIPYVARKTPPFLTPKAHSFAMAARAILPFQLCWPVDSRRVNQDFGANPDTYKPFGLPGHEGIDLFAPSGANIYAAASGEVTDAGHPKGHPYGLQIRLKHTEGDIVYHTIYAHLSESLVNKGQRVTAGELIGTADNTGNSFGSHLHLTLKIDGAKTSGYPAGIVDPWPYLKGSISVPDIPLPAESGLIVYTSMAMNLRSGLGLDHSIAALLPAGEALNLLGEAEHLQPKIGVQDEWLQVKTSAGTAGYVAAWLVEENMQAFPPSDMVVYPFDKVNLRSGPGTAFALLDTLTLADPLTVLGDPDLAQTKLGKQGEWLQIQTPAGCRGFVAAWLVHLTGQSAPAAGLVVYP
;
A
#
# COMPACT_ATOMS: atom_id res chain seq x y z
N MET A 1 32.33 -5.24 43.92
CA MET A 1 32.29 -4.52 42.62
C MET A 1 31.29 -3.39 42.80
N SER A 2 31.55 -2.20 42.23
CA SER A 2 30.57 -1.11 42.30
C SER A 2 29.28 -1.49 41.57
N PRO A 3 28.11 -0.99 42.01
CA PRO A 3 26.86 -1.16 41.27
C PRO A 3 27.00 -0.69 39.82
N ILE A 4 26.51 -1.49 38.88
CA ILE A 4 26.44 -1.13 37.46
C ILE A 4 25.03 -0.66 37.17
N SER A 5 24.87 0.55 36.66
CA SER A 5 23.59 1.08 36.21
C SER A 5 23.74 1.68 34.83
N THR A 6 22.69 1.55 34.02
CA THR A 6 22.56 2.24 32.74
C THR A 6 22.02 3.65 32.96
N ASN A 7 22.04 4.49 31.93
CA ASN A 7 21.42 5.83 31.99
C ASN A 7 19.88 5.79 31.94
N PHE A 8 19.27 4.60 31.94
CA PHE A 8 17.82 4.46 31.92
C PHE A 8 17.23 4.74 33.30
N SER A 9 16.63 5.92 33.46
CA SER A 9 15.69 6.22 34.55
C SER A 9 14.26 5.77 34.22
N TYR A 10 13.60 5.05 35.13
CA TYR A 10 12.18 4.68 35.01
C TYR A 10 11.25 5.90 35.05
N ASP A 11 11.62 6.94 35.80
CA ASP A 11 10.83 8.16 35.88
C ASP A 11 10.90 8.94 34.57
N GLN A 12 12.07 9.03 33.94
CA GLN A 12 12.24 9.76 32.69
C GLN A 12 11.84 8.94 31.46
N HIS A 13 12.31 7.70 31.36
CA HIS A 13 12.23 6.89 30.14
C HIS A 13 11.16 5.78 30.21
N GLY A 14 10.59 5.50 31.38
CA GLY A 14 9.48 4.56 31.53
C GLY A 14 8.11 5.21 31.28
N PHE A 15 7.14 4.40 30.89
CA PHE A 15 5.73 4.80 30.91
C PHE A 15 5.19 4.81 32.35
N HIS A 16 4.26 5.72 32.63
CA HIS A 16 3.73 5.98 33.97
C HIS A 16 2.34 5.37 34.22
N PHE A 17 1.67 4.88 33.18
CA PHE A 17 0.44 4.09 33.30
C PHE A 17 0.75 2.62 33.56
N VAL A 18 -0.16 1.95 34.28
CA VAL A 18 -0.07 0.52 34.60
C VAL A 18 -0.40 -0.31 33.36
N ASN A 19 0.33 -1.41 33.15
CA ASN A 19 0.00 -2.43 32.17
C ASN A 19 -1.31 -3.17 32.54
N SER A 20 -2.45 -2.60 32.18
CA SER A 20 -3.78 -3.14 32.45
C SER A 20 -4.62 -3.30 31.17
N PHE A 21 -3.97 -3.50 30.03
CA PHE A 21 -4.64 -3.61 28.74
C PHE A 21 -5.45 -4.91 28.64
N LYS A 22 -6.73 -4.78 28.28
CA LYS A 22 -7.57 -5.90 27.87
C LYS A 22 -7.54 -5.96 26.35
N LEU A 23 -6.73 -6.85 25.81
CA LEU A 23 -6.48 -6.95 24.38
C LEU A 23 -6.71 -8.38 23.91
N ASP A 24 -7.37 -8.48 22.77
CA ASP A 24 -7.30 -9.67 21.94
C ASP A 24 -6.21 -9.42 20.89
N LEU A 25 -5.00 -9.94 21.13
CA LEU A 25 -3.89 -9.91 20.17
C LEU A 25 -3.90 -11.22 19.38
N PRO A 26 -4.55 -11.28 18.22
CA PRO A 26 -4.97 -12.54 17.64
C PRO A 26 -4.05 -12.97 16.53
N VAL A 27 -2.76 -12.83 16.82
CA VAL A 27 -1.73 -13.33 15.94
C VAL A 27 -1.59 -14.81 16.28
N LYS A 28 -1.94 -15.65 15.30
CA LYS A 28 -1.69 -17.09 15.37
C LYS A 28 -0.41 -17.42 14.64
N PHE A 29 0.53 -18.02 15.35
CA PHE A 29 1.69 -18.63 14.71
C PHE A 29 1.35 -20.06 14.33
N GLN A 30 1.38 -20.36 13.04
CA GLN A 30 1.32 -21.75 12.59
C GLN A 30 2.65 -22.45 12.92
N LEU A 31 2.55 -23.60 13.56
CA LEU A 31 3.65 -24.51 13.83
C LEU A 31 3.62 -25.66 12.80
N PRO A 32 4.74 -26.38 12.63
CA PRO A 32 4.74 -27.65 11.91
C PRO A 32 3.67 -28.61 12.47
N PHE A 33 3.07 -29.44 11.61
CA PHE A 33 2.08 -30.47 11.97
C PHE A 33 0.71 -29.96 12.45
N GLU A 34 0.15 -28.93 11.80
CA GLU A 34 -1.24 -28.43 12.03
C GLU A 34 -1.54 -27.92 13.45
N THR A 35 -0.51 -27.56 14.22
CA THR A 35 -0.68 -26.91 15.52
C THR A 35 -0.55 -25.39 15.40
N SER A 36 -1.23 -24.63 16.25
CA SER A 36 -1.13 -23.16 16.25
C SER A 36 -0.98 -22.62 17.67
N ILE A 37 -0.15 -21.58 17.82
CA ILE A 37 -0.05 -20.79 19.05
C ILE A 37 -0.85 -19.52 18.85
N ASP A 38 -1.86 -19.33 19.69
CA ASP A 38 -2.72 -18.14 19.72
C ASP A 38 -2.19 -17.16 20.77
N LEU A 39 -1.66 -16.00 20.34
CA LEU A 39 -1.07 -15.03 21.26
C LEU A 39 -2.07 -14.50 22.29
N SER A 40 -3.37 -14.44 21.97
CA SER A 40 -4.42 -14.02 22.91
C SER A 40 -4.50 -14.90 24.16
N LYS A 41 -4.02 -16.16 24.06
CA LYS A 41 -4.02 -17.14 25.15
C LYS A 41 -2.68 -17.26 25.87
N VAL A 42 -1.67 -16.50 25.44
CA VAL A 42 -0.28 -16.62 25.93
C VAL A 42 0.20 -15.35 26.61
N VAL A 43 -0.52 -14.23 26.43
CA VAL A 43 -0.06 -12.91 26.84
C VAL A 43 -1.18 -12.19 27.57
N PHE A 44 -0.86 -11.60 28.73
CA PHE A 44 -1.72 -10.64 29.39
C PHE A 44 -1.14 -9.22 29.29
N GLY A 45 -1.92 -8.30 28.71
CA GLY A 45 -1.52 -6.90 28.54
C GLY A 45 -0.42 -6.70 27.48
N LEU A 46 0.34 -5.62 27.65
CA LEU A 46 1.37 -5.13 26.73
C LEU A 46 2.75 -4.97 27.39
N CYS A 47 3.09 -5.77 28.40
CA CYS A 47 4.35 -5.63 29.15
C CYS A 47 5.60 -5.62 28.26
N GLY A 48 5.66 -6.52 27.27
CA GLY A 48 6.75 -6.58 26.30
C GLY A 48 6.76 -5.38 25.36
N GLY A 49 5.60 -4.94 24.91
CA GLY A 49 5.41 -3.75 24.09
C GLY A 49 5.84 -2.47 24.78
N MET A 50 5.51 -2.34 26.07
CA MET A 50 5.94 -1.23 26.91
C MET A 50 7.46 -1.25 27.14
N CYS A 51 8.05 -2.41 27.42
CA CYS A 51 9.50 -2.53 27.59
C CYS A 51 10.26 -2.19 26.30
N PHE A 52 9.85 -2.75 25.16
CA PHE A 52 10.47 -2.51 23.86
C PHE A 52 10.32 -1.04 23.45
N SER A 53 9.13 -0.45 23.66
CA SER A 53 8.87 0.94 23.32
C SER A 53 9.66 1.90 24.20
N ALA A 54 9.70 1.69 25.51
CA ALA A 54 10.51 2.49 26.43
C ALA A 54 12.00 2.45 26.04
N LEU A 55 12.49 1.30 25.59
CA LEU A 55 13.85 1.15 25.09
C LEU A 55 14.07 1.87 23.74
N ASP A 56 13.07 1.91 22.86
CA ASP A 56 13.13 2.72 21.64
C ASP A 56 13.24 4.21 21.95
N TYR A 57 12.39 4.73 22.85
CA TYR A 57 12.45 6.13 23.33
C TYR A 57 13.82 6.46 23.94
N PHE A 58 14.33 5.61 24.83
CA PHE A 58 15.65 5.75 25.45
C PHE A 58 16.77 5.79 24.41
N ASN A 59 16.79 4.85 23.47
CA ASN A 59 17.84 4.76 22.44
C ASN A 59 17.81 5.95 21.47
N LEU A 60 16.65 6.59 21.31
CA LEU A 60 16.48 7.79 20.48
C LEU A 60 16.73 9.09 21.25
N GLY A 61 16.95 9.02 22.57
CA GLY A 61 17.10 10.20 23.42
C GLY A 61 15.81 11.03 23.54
N VAL A 62 14.64 10.41 23.36
CA VAL A 62 13.34 11.07 23.45
C VAL A 62 12.59 10.57 24.69
N ILE A 63 11.91 11.46 25.39
CA ILE A 63 11.09 11.12 26.55
C ILE A 63 9.73 10.59 26.07
N PRO A 64 9.26 9.42 26.56
CA PRO A 64 7.93 8.93 26.23
C PRO A 64 6.83 9.88 26.76
N PRO A 65 5.66 9.93 26.10
CA PRO A 65 4.52 10.70 26.57
C PRO A 65 4.18 10.37 28.03
N LYS A 66 4.09 11.41 28.86
CA LYS A 66 3.74 11.32 30.28
C LYS A 66 2.23 11.19 30.43
N VAL A 67 1.76 9.98 30.15
CA VAL A 67 0.36 9.56 30.33
C VAL A 67 0.28 8.72 31.60
N ASP A 68 -0.67 9.02 32.48
CA ASP A 68 -0.84 8.33 33.76
C ASP A 68 -1.90 7.23 33.72
N GLU A 69 -2.78 7.24 32.72
CA GLU A 69 -3.91 6.33 32.60
C GLU A 69 -4.06 5.81 31.17
N VAL A 70 -4.32 4.50 31.03
CA VAL A 70 -4.49 3.83 29.73
C VAL A 70 -5.62 4.46 28.89
N SER A 71 -6.69 4.96 29.52
CA SER A 71 -7.82 5.60 28.82
C SER A 71 -7.46 6.90 28.10
N LYS A 72 -6.36 7.56 28.51
CA LYS A 72 -5.84 8.79 27.91
C LYS A 72 -4.76 8.53 26.88
N LEU A 73 -4.49 7.25 26.58
CA LEU A 73 -3.44 6.87 25.64
C LEU A 73 -3.87 7.25 24.22
N ASP A 74 -3.00 7.99 23.54
CA ASP A 74 -3.15 8.27 22.11
C ASP A 74 -3.19 6.96 21.30
N ARG A 75 -4.08 6.88 20.29
CA ARG A 75 -4.28 5.67 19.48
C ARG A 75 -3.01 5.25 18.74
N THR A 76 -2.20 6.20 18.25
CA THR A 76 -0.93 5.89 17.58
C THR A 76 0.07 5.28 18.56
N LEU A 77 0.14 5.81 19.79
CA LEU A 77 0.98 5.21 20.83
C LEU A 77 0.47 3.82 21.22
N PHE A 78 -0.84 3.63 21.38
CA PHE A 78 -1.42 2.33 21.68
C PHE A 78 -1.06 1.27 20.62
N ILE A 79 -1.27 1.59 19.35
CA ILE A 79 -0.93 0.70 18.22
C ILE A 79 0.57 0.41 18.21
N TYR A 80 1.40 1.41 18.50
CA TYR A 80 2.84 1.21 18.62
C TYR A 80 3.21 0.22 19.74
N LEU A 81 2.61 0.35 20.93
CA LEU A 81 2.81 -0.60 22.02
C LEU A 81 2.42 -2.03 21.59
N CYS A 82 1.28 -2.19 20.90
CA CYS A 82 0.84 -3.47 20.37
C CYS A 82 1.85 -4.05 19.35
N GLU A 83 2.34 -3.24 18.41
CA GLU A 83 3.34 -3.68 17.44
C GLU A 83 4.65 -4.12 18.10
N ARG A 84 5.10 -3.39 19.13
CA ARG A 84 6.30 -3.76 19.91
C ARG A 84 6.07 -4.96 20.80
N GLN A 85 4.84 -5.19 21.26
CA GLN A 85 4.48 -6.42 21.96
C GLN A 85 4.66 -7.64 21.05
N LEU A 86 4.21 -7.55 19.79
CA LEU A 86 4.43 -8.60 18.81
C LEU A 86 5.92 -8.80 18.49
N ASP A 87 6.72 -7.72 18.45
CA ASP A 87 8.17 -7.82 18.23
C ASP A 87 8.89 -8.52 19.41
N SER A 88 8.38 -8.38 20.63
CA SER A 88 8.89 -9.09 21.81
C SER A 88 8.53 -10.58 21.82
N LEU A 89 7.40 -10.93 21.18
CA LEU A 89 6.80 -12.27 21.16
C LEU A 89 7.04 -13.01 19.84
N LYS A 90 8.25 -12.90 19.28
CA LYS A 90 8.64 -13.75 18.14
C LYS A 90 8.45 -15.22 18.51
N ILE A 91 8.17 -16.06 17.51
CA ILE A 91 7.96 -17.50 17.71
C ILE A 91 9.10 -18.16 18.51
N SER A 92 10.35 -17.76 18.26
CA SER A 92 11.51 -18.23 19.03
C SER A 92 11.45 -17.86 20.51
N THR A 93 10.91 -16.69 20.85
CA THR A 93 10.71 -16.26 22.23
C THR A 93 9.62 -17.10 22.88
N LEU A 94 8.50 -17.33 22.19
CA LEU A 94 7.38 -18.13 22.70
C LEU A 94 7.78 -19.57 22.97
N LEU A 95 8.46 -20.21 22.02
CA LEU A 95 8.98 -21.57 22.21
C LEU A 95 9.92 -21.63 23.41
N LYS A 96 10.78 -20.63 23.58
CA LYS A 96 11.65 -20.55 24.77
C LYS A 96 10.87 -20.34 26.06
N VAL A 97 9.78 -19.57 26.06
CA VAL A 97 8.88 -19.44 27.23
C VAL A 97 8.32 -20.82 27.61
N PHE A 98 7.75 -21.55 26.64
CA PHE A 98 7.22 -22.89 26.90
C PHE A 98 8.29 -23.89 27.35
N ASP A 99 9.46 -23.87 26.71
CA ASP A 99 10.60 -24.70 27.11
C ASP A 99 10.99 -24.43 28.57
N TRP A 100 11.03 -23.16 28.98
CA TRP A 100 11.38 -22.78 30.35
C TRP A 100 10.27 -23.10 31.36
N MET A 101 8.99 -23.00 30.97
CA MET A 101 7.87 -23.44 31.78
C MET A 101 7.95 -24.95 32.07
N MET A 102 8.32 -25.74 31.07
CA MET A 102 8.45 -27.20 31.17
C MET A 102 9.79 -27.66 31.78
N MET A 103 10.80 -26.80 31.83
CA MET A 103 12.14 -27.14 32.32
C MET A 103 12.16 -27.46 33.82
N GLU A 104 12.92 -28.48 34.21
CA GLU A 104 13.22 -28.76 35.62
C GLU A 104 14.02 -27.64 36.28
N ASP A 105 13.78 -27.39 37.57
CA ASP A 105 14.35 -26.24 38.30
C ASP A 105 15.88 -26.26 38.32
N GLN A 106 16.52 -27.43 38.41
CA GLN A 106 17.98 -27.55 38.34
C GLN A 106 18.54 -27.13 36.98
N LYS A 107 17.92 -27.58 35.89
CA LYS A 107 18.34 -27.22 34.52
C LYS A 107 18.06 -25.75 34.21
N LEU A 108 16.97 -25.21 34.74
CA LEU A 108 16.63 -23.79 34.65
C LEU A 108 17.67 -22.95 35.40
N ALA A 109 18.00 -23.33 36.64
CA ALA A 109 19.04 -22.69 37.45
C ALA A 109 20.42 -22.72 36.76
N ALA A 110 20.80 -23.86 36.17
CA ALA A 110 22.02 -23.98 35.38
C ALA A 110 21.98 -23.06 34.15
N SER A 111 20.84 -22.98 33.45
CA SER A 111 20.67 -22.14 32.27
C SER A 111 20.79 -20.65 32.62
N LEU A 112 20.15 -20.24 33.72
CA LEU A 112 20.18 -18.88 34.23
C LEU A 112 21.60 -18.45 34.63
N SER A 113 22.28 -19.28 35.43
CA SER A 113 23.62 -18.99 35.94
C SER A 113 24.69 -18.96 34.85
N HIS A 114 24.71 -19.94 33.94
CA HIS A 114 25.78 -20.10 32.96
C HIS A 114 25.60 -19.24 31.70
N TYR A 115 24.36 -18.92 31.32
CA TYR A 115 24.09 -18.26 30.05
C TYR A 115 23.40 -16.91 30.20
N GLU A 116 22.26 -16.85 30.90
CA GLU A 116 21.42 -15.64 30.89
C GLU A 116 21.97 -14.51 31.75
N ILE A 117 22.53 -14.81 32.94
CA ILE A 117 23.16 -13.77 33.79
C ILE A 117 24.43 -13.20 33.13
N PRO A 118 25.37 -14.01 32.59
CA PRO A 118 26.49 -13.47 31.82
C PRO A 118 26.07 -12.69 30.57
N LYS A 119 24.99 -13.10 29.90
CA LYS A 119 24.42 -12.35 28.77
C LYS A 119 23.85 -11.00 29.21
N LEU A 120 23.11 -10.97 30.31
CA LEU A 120 22.55 -9.74 30.89
C LEU A 120 23.66 -8.77 31.32
N ARG A 121 24.65 -9.26 32.09
CA ARG A 121 25.78 -8.45 32.54
C ARG A 121 26.53 -7.80 31.37
N ARG A 122 26.85 -8.56 30.32
CA ARG A 122 27.50 -8.02 29.11
C ARG A 122 26.71 -6.89 28.42
N ALA A 123 25.39 -6.86 28.55
CA ALA A 123 24.57 -5.76 28.04
C ALA A 123 24.63 -4.55 28.96
N LEU A 124 24.41 -4.76 30.27
CA LEU A 124 24.39 -3.70 31.28
C LEU A 124 25.76 -3.02 31.45
N ASP A 125 26.86 -3.79 31.41
CA ASP A 125 28.23 -3.27 31.45
C ASP A 125 28.53 -2.33 30.26
N LYS A 126 27.78 -2.44 29.16
CA LYS A 126 27.86 -1.54 27.99
C LYS A 126 26.88 -0.37 28.07
N GLY A 127 26.24 -0.16 29.21
CA GLY A 127 25.21 0.86 29.40
C GLY A 127 23.91 0.57 28.66
N LYS A 128 23.66 -0.68 28.24
CA LYS A 128 22.47 -1.06 27.46
C LYS A 128 21.45 -1.80 28.33
N PRO A 129 20.27 -1.21 28.60
CA PRO A 129 19.18 -1.91 29.25
C PRO A 129 18.77 -3.14 28.44
N ALA A 130 18.26 -4.17 29.12
CA ALA A 130 17.93 -5.45 28.50
C ALA A 130 16.53 -5.93 28.91
N VAL A 131 15.73 -6.34 27.94
CA VAL A 131 14.38 -6.88 28.21
C VAL A 131 14.49 -8.32 28.69
N LEU A 132 13.81 -8.63 29.78
CA LEU A 132 13.76 -9.96 30.39
C LEU A 132 12.36 -10.56 30.23
N ALA A 133 12.28 -11.83 29.87
CA ALA A 133 11.08 -12.65 30.08
C ALA A 133 11.17 -13.29 31.47
N LEU A 134 10.21 -12.99 32.34
CA LEU A 134 10.05 -13.57 33.67
C LEU A 134 9.13 -14.79 33.59
N ILE A 135 9.63 -15.94 34.03
CA ILE A 135 8.90 -17.20 34.04
C ILE A 135 8.32 -17.42 35.43
N ARG A 136 6.99 -17.37 35.51
CA ARG A 136 6.24 -17.44 36.78
C ARG A 136 5.51 -18.77 36.95
N VAL A 137 5.18 -19.45 35.86
CA VAL A 137 4.37 -20.68 35.90
C VAL A 137 5.18 -21.92 35.52
N ARG A 138 4.64 -23.10 35.84
CA ARG A 138 5.27 -24.40 35.57
C ARG A 138 4.37 -25.26 34.70
N GLY A 139 4.97 -26.06 33.83
CA GLY A 139 4.22 -27.06 33.07
C GLY A 139 3.20 -26.42 32.12
N GLY A 140 1.98 -26.97 32.11
CA GLY A 140 0.86 -26.49 31.29
C GLY A 140 -0.01 -25.41 31.96
N ASP A 141 0.44 -24.83 33.07
CA ASP A 141 -0.24 -23.72 33.73
C ASP A 141 -0.34 -22.50 32.80
N ASP A 142 -1.25 -21.58 33.13
CA ASP A 142 -1.60 -20.42 32.31
C ASP A 142 -0.38 -19.56 31.93
N PRO A 143 0.07 -19.60 30.66
CA PRO A 143 1.26 -18.86 30.22
C PRO A 143 1.09 -17.35 30.27
N THR A 144 -0.15 -16.83 30.35
CA THR A 144 -0.43 -15.38 30.43
C THR A 144 0.09 -14.75 31.73
N GLN A 145 0.40 -15.57 32.75
CA GLN A 145 1.00 -15.12 34.00
C GLN A 145 2.50 -14.81 33.89
N ASN A 146 3.16 -15.26 32.81
CA ASN A 146 4.53 -14.84 32.54
C ASN A 146 4.58 -13.36 32.18
N HIS A 147 5.69 -12.69 32.50
CA HIS A 147 5.76 -11.24 32.44
C HIS A 147 7.03 -10.77 31.73
N GLN A 148 7.06 -9.54 31.25
CA GLN A 148 8.26 -8.94 30.68
C GLN A 148 8.60 -7.64 31.39
N VAL A 149 9.89 -7.48 31.71
CA VAL A 149 10.45 -6.32 32.42
C VAL A 149 11.72 -5.84 31.72
N LEU A 150 12.16 -4.62 32.02
CA LEU A 150 13.40 -4.08 31.51
C LEU A 150 14.43 -4.00 32.63
N ALA A 151 15.53 -4.75 32.52
CA ALA A 151 16.65 -4.64 33.44
C ALA A 151 17.51 -3.41 33.11
N THR A 152 17.79 -2.59 34.12
CA THR A 152 18.46 -1.29 33.99
C THR A 152 19.79 -1.23 34.71
N GLY A 153 20.09 -2.20 35.58
CA GLY A 153 21.33 -2.26 36.34
C GLY A 153 21.46 -3.57 37.13
N TYR A 154 22.63 -3.79 37.70
CA TYR A 154 22.86 -4.87 38.65
C TYR A 154 23.92 -4.51 39.70
N GLU A 155 23.80 -5.14 40.86
CA GLU A 155 24.81 -5.15 41.91
C GLU A 155 25.10 -6.59 42.31
N TYR A 156 26.39 -6.92 42.45
CA TYR A 156 26.80 -8.21 43.00
C TYR A 156 27.24 -8.03 44.45
N LEU A 157 26.54 -8.70 45.36
CA LEU A 157 26.80 -8.76 46.79
C LEU A 157 27.64 -10.01 47.08
N PRO A 158 28.98 -9.89 47.15
CA PRO A 158 29.87 -11.06 47.21
C PRO A 158 29.71 -11.87 48.50
N ASP A 159 29.51 -11.19 49.63
CA ASP A 159 29.39 -11.84 50.95
C ASP A 159 28.12 -12.72 51.05
N GLU A 160 27.06 -12.29 50.37
CA GLU A 160 25.79 -13.03 50.30
C GLU A 160 25.73 -13.98 49.09
N LYS A 161 26.70 -13.89 48.18
CA LYS A 161 26.66 -14.55 46.86
C LYS A 161 25.35 -14.24 46.10
N LYS A 162 24.87 -13.00 46.19
CA LYS A 162 23.62 -12.56 45.56
C LYS A 162 23.85 -11.56 44.46
N TYR A 163 23.02 -11.61 43.43
CA TYR A 163 22.85 -10.52 42.47
C TYR A 163 21.54 -9.81 42.75
N LEU A 164 21.59 -8.49 42.80
CA LEU A 164 20.42 -7.61 42.76
C LEU A 164 20.34 -7.00 41.36
N ILE A 165 19.21 -7.15 40.69
CA ILE A 165 18.99 -6.66 39.32
C ILE A 165 17.90 -5.60 39.38
N SER A 166 18.23 -4.35 39.08
CA SER A 166 17.28 -3.23 39.05
C SER A 166 16.42 -3.28 37.80
N LEU A 167 15.12 -3.00 37.94
CA LEU A 167 14.12 -3.15 36.88
C LEU A 167 13.29 -1.88 36.66
N TYR A 168 12.85 -1.69 35.43
CA TYR A 168 11.59 -1.04 35.10
C TYR A 168 10.53 -2.12 34.84
N ASP A 169 9.44 -2.08 35.61
CA ASP A 169 8.33 -3.03 35.51
C ASP A 169 7.03 -2.32 35.07
N PRO A 170 6.48 -2.65 33.89
CA PRO A 170 5.21 -2.09 33.41
C PRO A 170 3.99 -2.30 34.32
N ASN A 171 3.99 -3.33 35.18
CA ASN A 171 2.90 -3.57 36.15
C ASN A 171 3.03 -2.68 37.40
N HIS A 172 4.24 -2.15 37.66
CA HIS A 172 4.55 -1.33 38.83
C HIS A 172 5.22 -0.02 38.40
N PRO A 173 4.55 0.81 37.56
CA PRO A 173 5.11 2.06 37.09
C PRO A 173 5.47 2.96 38.28
N ARG A 174 6.50 3.79 38.11
CA ARG A 174 7.02 4.73 39.13
C ARG A 174 7.63 4.07 40.38
N LYS A 175 7.74 2.74 40.42
CA LYS A 175 8.54 2.02 41.42
C LYS A 175 9.86 1.55 40.82
N GLU A 176 10.82 1.25 41.69
CA GLU A 176 12.09 0.61 41.34
C GLU A 176 12.12 -0.84 41.85
N PRO A 177 11.37 -1.76 41.22
CA PRO A 177 11.46 -3.16 41.59
C PRO A 177 12.83 -3.73 41.25
N TYR A 178 13.19 -4.80 41.94
CA TYR A 178 14.42 -5.54 41.69
C TYR A 178 14.20 -7.04 41.80
N ILE A 179 15.07 -7.81 41.15
CA ILE A 179 15.18 -9.26 41.31
C ILE A 179 16.43 -9.58 42.10
N THR A 180 16.29 -10.45 43.09
CA THR A 180 17.42 -11.06 43.80
C THR A 180 17.65 -12.47 43.27
N VAL A 181 18.89 -12.80 42.91
CA VAL A 181 19.32 -14.17 42.56
C VAL A 181 20.38 -14.62 43.53
N ASP A 182 20.07 -15.62 44.33
CA ASP A 182 20.95 -16.17 45.37
C ASP A 182 21.64 -17.45 44.89
N PHE A 183 22.98 -17.42 44.88
CA PHE A 183 23.85 -18.51 44.44
C PHE A 183 24.40 -19.37 45.60
N SER A 184 24.02 -19.09 46.85
CA SER A 184 24.54 -19.80 48.02
C SER A 184 24.33 -21.32 47.96
N ASN A 185 23.22 -21.76 47.35
CA ASN A 185 22.84 -23.18 47.22
C ASN A 185 22.75 -23.65 45.75
N SER A 186 23.68 -23.21 44.89
CA SER A 186 23.66 -23.47 43.44
C SER A 186 23.47 -24.93 43.02
N ASN A 187 23.84 -25.90 43.87
CA ASN A 187 23.72 -27.34 43.59
C ASN A 187 22.29 -27.90 43.74
N SER A 188 21.40 -27.21 44.47
CA SER A 188 19.99 -27.62 44.66
C SER A 188 18.97 -26.73 43.92
N GLY A 189 19.45 -25.69 43.22
CA GLY A 189 18.63 -24.69 42.54
C GLY A 189 19.05 -23.27 42.91
N LEU A 190 18.57 -22.27 42.18
CA LEU A 190 18.75 -20.85 42.54
C LEU A 190 17.51 -20.37 43.29
N LYS A 191 17.70 -19.64 44.39
CA LYS A 191 16.60 -18.91 45.04
C LYS A 191 16.47 -17.55 44.35
N ILE A 192 15.30 -17.31 43.77
CA ILE A 192 15.02 -16.10 42.98
C ILE A 192 13.78 -15.44 43.54
N GLU A 193 13.87 -14.15 43.82
CA GLU A 193 12.78 -13.37 44.42
C GLU A 193 12.65 -12.04 43.68
N GLN A 194 11.41 -11.61 43.44
CA GLN A 194 11.11 -10.26 42.95
C GLN A 194 10.64 -9.41 44.14
N SER A 195 11.13 -8.17 44.25
CA SER A 195 10.77 -7.26 45.35
C SER A 195 9.28 -6.90 45.40
N THR A 196 8.53 -7.17 44.33
CA THR A 196 7.07 -7.00 44.25
C THR A 196 6.29 -8.12 44.96
N GLY A 197 6.98 -9.19 45.39
CA GLY A 197 6.38 -10.37 46.03
C GLY A 197 5.79 -11.39 45.05
N GLU A 198 5.86 -11.10 43.75
CA GLU A 198 5.36 -12.01 42.72
C GLU A 198 6.32 -13.20 42.54
N PHE A 199 5.75 -14.41 42.42
CA PHE A 199 6.54 -15.63 42.28
C PHE A 199 7.34 -15.65 40.97
N LEU A 200 8.58 -16.14 41.05
CA LEU A 200 9.52 -16.15 39.93
C LEU A 200 10.36 -17.43 39.94
N ARG A 201 10.26 -18.24 38.88
CA ARG A 201 11.11 -19.43 38.69
C ARG A 201 12.46 -19.09 38.07
N GLY A 202 12.48 -18.06 37.22
CA GLY A 202 13.69 -17.51 36.61
C GLY A 202 13.36 -16.66 35.41
N PHE A 203 14.37 -16.27 34.66
CA PHE A 203 14.20 -15.35 33.54
C PHE A 203 15.23 -15.57 32.43
N PHE A 204 14.96 -15.04 31.25
CA PHE A 204 15.95 -14.97 30.18
C PHE A 204 15.90 -13.65 29.44
N VAL A 205 17.02 -13.28 28.81
CA VAL A 205 17.12 -12.04 28.03
C VAL A 205 16.46 -12.21 26.66
N ILE A 206 15.46 -11.41 26.37
CA ILE A 206 14.78 -11.34 25.07
C ILE A 206 15.65 -10.53 24.09
N PRO A 207 15.93 -11.04 22.88
CA PRO A 207 16.63 -10.25 21.86
C PRO A 207 15.82 -9.00 21.46
N TYR A 208 16.40 -7.83 21.68
CA TYR A 208 15.82 -6.55 21.28
C TYR A 208 16.38 -6.10 19.93
N VAL A 209 15.49 -5.60 19.06
CA VAL A 209 15.84 -4.96 17.79
C VAL A 209 15.21 -3.58 17.78
N ALA A 210 16.05 -2.54 17.71
CA ALA A 210 15.61 -1.15 17.67
C ALA A 210 14.88 -0.83 16.37
N ARG A 211 13.77 -0.07 16.47
CA ARG A 211 13.13 0.53 15.29
C ARG A 211 13.76 1.89 14.99
N LYS A 212 14.16 2.10 13.73
CA LYS A 212 14.84 3.33 13.30
C LYS A 212 13.92 4.55 13.19
N THR A 213 12.63 4.34 12.97
CA THR A 213 11.62 5.40 12.78
C THR A 213 10.30 5.01 13.45
N PRO A 214 10.13 5.27 14.75
CA PRO A 214 8.85 5.06 15.40
C PRO A 214 7.78 6.04 14.86
N PRO A 215 6.55 5.59 14.60
CA PRO A 215 5.49 6.39 13.96
C PRO A 215 5.04 7.62 14.78
N PHE A 216 5.37 7.69 16.07
CA PHE A 216 5.10 8.87 16.92
C PHE A 216 6.14 10.00 16.79
N LEU A 217 7.30 9.74 16.16
CA LEU A 217 8.33 10.76 15.86
C LEU A 217 8.26 11.26 14.43
N THR A 218 7.56 10.55 13.55
CA THR A 218 7.10 11.17 12.32
C THR A 218 6.09 12.25 12.69
N PRO A 219 6.31 13.52 12.30
CA PRO A 219 5.30 14.55 12.46
C PRO A 219 3.96 14.02 11.99
N LYS A 220 2.86 14.43 12.62
CA LYS A 220 1.53 14.37 12.00
C LYS A 220 1.62 15.16 10.70
N ALA A 221 2.11 14.54 9.64
CA ALA A 221 1.78 14.93 8.29
C ALA A 221 0.32 14.52 8.11
N HIS A 222 -0.59 15.26 8.75
CA HIS A 222 -1.88 15.56 8.15
C HIS A 222 -1.59 16.51 6.99
N SER A 223 -0.89 15.96 6.00
CA SER A 223 -0.59 16.51 4.70
C SER A 223 0.05 15.37 3.92
N PHE A 224 -0.76 14.42 3.48
CA PHE A 224 -0.51 13.91 2.12
C PHE A 224 -0.85 15.08 1.19
N ALA A 225 0.06 16.06 1.15
CA ALA A 225 0.05 17.05 0.10
C ALA A 225 0.19 16.26 -1.19
N MET A 226 -0.74 16.53 -2.11
CA MET A 226 -0.66 16.11 -3.50
C MET A 226 0.75 16.43 -4.02
N ALA A 227 1.63 15.43 -3.99
CA ALA A 227 2.80 15.46 -4.84
C ALA A 227 2.26 15.15 -6.23
N ALA A 228 2.18 16.19 -7.06
CA ALA A 228 1.96 16.07 -8.49
C ALA A 228 2.83 14.91 -9.01
N ARG A 229 2.19 13.80 -9.37
CA ARG A 229 2.86 12.60 -9.85
C ARG A 229 2.25 12.24 -11.19
N ALA A 230 3.10 12.29 -12.19
CA ALA A 230 2.93 11.64 -13.48
C ALA A 230 2.39 10.21 -13.29
N ILE A 231 1.53 9.77 -14.21
CA ILE A 231 1.04 8.41 -14.47
C ILE A 231 1.34 7.44 -13.32
N LEU A 232 0.40 7.29 -12.39
CA LEU A 232 0.38 6.12 -11.54
C LEU A 232 -0.94 5.39 -11.77
N PRO A 233 -0.92 4.11 -12.16
CA PRO A 233 -2.12 3.27 -12.20
C PRO A 233 -2.81 3.30 -10.83
N PHE A 234 -4.15 3.15 -10.81
CA PHE A 234 -5.01 3.19 -9.61
C PHE A 234 -4.24 2.75 -8.36
N GLN A 235 -4.13 3.60 -7.34
CA GLN A 235 -3.37 3.31 -6.12
C GLN A 235 -4.29 3.27 -4.92
N LEU A 236 -3.96 2.39 -3.98
CA LEU A 236 -4.63 2.30 -2.70
C LEU A 236 -3.79 3.01 -1.64
N CYS A 237 -4.37 4.00 -0.99
CA CYS A 237 -3.93 4.50 0.29
C CYS A 237 -3.94 3.38 1.33
N TRP A 238 -2.96 3.43 2.23
CA TRP A 238 -2.85 2.46 3.30
C TRP A 238 -4.01 2.64 4.31
N PRO A 239 -4.85 1.62 4.57
CA PRO A 239 -6.15 1.82 5.21
C PRO A 239 -6.17 1.65 6.74
N VAL A 240 -5.02 1.45 7.40
CA VAL A 240 -4.93 1.29 8.87
C VAL A 240 -3.70 2.01 9.42
N ASP A 241 -3.66 2.32 10.71
CA ASP A 241 -2.51 3.03 11.29
C ASP A 241 -1.22 2.17 11.34
N SER A 242 -1.34 0.84 11.49
CA SER A 242 -0.20 -0.08 11.51
C SER A 242 0.33 -0.37 10.10
N ARG A 243 1.65 -0.46 9.93
CA ARG A 243 2.27 -0.90 8.65
C ARG A 243 2.51 -2.41 8.58
N ARG A 244 2.01 -3.18 9.55
CA ARG A 244 2.22 -4.62 9.63
C ARG A 244 1.17 -5.37 8.83
N VAL A 245 1.64 -6.27 7.97
CA VAL A 245 0.81 -7.27 7.30
C VAL A 245 0.85 -8.54 8.13
N ASN A 246 -0.32 -9.06 8.49
CA ASN A 246 -0.47 -10.34 9.18
C ASN A 246 -0.48 -11.49 8.18
N GLN A 247 -1.15 -11.31 7.05
CA GLN A 247 -1.32 -12.35 6.05
C GLN A 247 -1.44 -11.75 4.63
N ASP A 248 -0.63 -12.27 3.70
CA ASP A 248 -0.62 -11.85 2.30
C ASP A 248 -1.75 -12.52 1.50
N PHE A 249 -2.00 -12.02 0.30
CA PHE A 249 -2.86 -12.66 -0.70
C PHE A 249 -2.32 -14.05 -1.07
N GLY A 250 -3.20 -15.04 -1.20
CA GLY A 250 -2.83 -16.42 -1.50
C GLY A 250 -2.19 -17.23 -0.37
N ALA A 251 -2.01 -16.64 0.81
CA ALA A 251 -1.48 -17.38 1.96
C ALA A 251 -2.43 -18.49 2.45
N ASN A 252 -1.86 -19.49 3.11
CA ASN A 252 -2.56 -20.58 3.81
C ASN A 252 -3.58 -21.39 2.96
N PRO A 253 -3.21 -21.89 1.75
CA PRO A 253 -4.13 -22.58 0.83
C PRO A 253 -4.95 -23.71 1.49
N ASP A 254 -4.35 -24.49 2.39
CA ASP A 254 -5.04 -25.58 3.08
C ASP A 254 -6.15 -25.10 4.02
N THR A 255 -6.00 -23.90 4.61
CA THR A 255 -7.03 -23.27 5.45
C THR A 255 -8.23 -22.80 4.62
N TYR A 256 -8.00 -22.35 3.38
CA TYR A 256 -9.02 -21.77 2.51
C TYR A 256 -9.70 -22.77 1.57
N LYS A 257 -9.07 -23.93 1.35
CA LYS A 257 -9.60 -25.02 0.50
C LYS A 257 -11.02 -25.46 0.85
N PRO A 258 -11.44 -25.59 2.14
CA PRO A 258 -12.83 -25.92 2.49
C PRO A 258 -13.86 -24.88 2.03
N PHE A 259 -13.42 -23.64 1.78
CA PHE A 259 -14.24 -22.53 1.29
C PHE A 259 -14.19 -22.39 -0.24
N GLY A 260 -13.53 -23.32 -0.94
CA GLY A 260 -13.41 -23.30 -2.40
C GLY A 260 -12.43 -22.26 -2.93
N LEU A 261 -11.54 -21.74 -2.08
CA LEU A 261 -10.54 -20.74 -2.43
C LEU A 261 -9.14 -21.37 -2.52
N PRO A 262 -8.30 -20.96 -3.47
CA PRO A 262 -6.93 -21.47 -3.62
C PRO A 262 -5.98 -20.90 -2.55
N GLY A 263 -6.44 -19.93 -1.75
CA GLY A 263 -5.68 -19.24 -0.72
C GLY A 263 -6.46 -18.02 -0.23
N HIS A 264 -5.80 -17.20 0.58
CA HIS A 264 -6.38 -15.97 1.11
C HIS A 264 -6.78 -14.98 0.00
N GLU A 265 -8.02 -14.51 0.01
CA GLU A 265 -8.60 -13.68 -1.07
C GLU A 265 -8.43 -12.17 -0.89
N GLY A 266 -7.56 -11.75 0.03
CA GLY A 266 -7.27 -10.34 0.30
C GLY A 266 -5.92 -10.19 1.00
N ILE A 267 -5.76 -9.11 1.75
CA ILE A 267 -4.62 -8.89 2.64
C ILE A 267 -5.12 -8.57 4.04
N ASP A 268 -4.53 -9.21 5.05
CA ASP A 268 -4.89 -8.96 6.44
C ASP A 268 -3.86 -8.02 7.06
N LEU A 269 -4.30 -6.84 7.47
CA LEU A 269 -3.49 -5.79 8.06
C LEU A 269 -3.70 -5.77 9.57
N PHE A 270 -2.61 -5.68 10.32
CA PHE A 270 -2.69 -5.62 11.77
C PHE A 270 -3.47 -4.38 12.21
N ALA A 271 -4.60 -4.58 12.87
CA ALA A 271 -5.42 -3.50 13.39
C ALA A 271 -6.07 -4.02 14.67
N PRO A 272 -5.60 -3.61 15.87
CA PRO A 272 -6.21 -4.04 17.12
C PRO A 272 -7.63 -3.50 17.25
N SER A 273 -8.44 -4.11 18.13
CA SER A 273 -9.86 -3.75 18.26
C SER A 273 -10.03 -2.26 18.57
N GLY A 274 -10.92 -1.60 17.82
CA GLY A 274 -11.13 -0.15 17.85
C GLY A 274 -10.12 0.69 17.06
N ALA A 275 -9.14 0.08 16.37
CA ALA A 275 -8.23 0.81 15.49
C ALA A 275 -8.96 1.44 14.31
N ASN A 276 -8.45 2.57 13.81
CA ASN A 276 -9.08 3.30 12.71
C ASN A 276 -8.95 2.54 11.39
N ILE A 277 -10.04 2.49 10.63
CA ILE A 277 -10.06 2.03 9.24
C ILE A 277 -10.34 3.21 8.33
N TYR A 278 -9.49 3.41 7.34
CA TYR A 278 -9.57 4.50 6.38
C TYR A 278 -9.93 3.97 4.98
N ALA A 279 -10.65 4.78 4.20
CA ALA A 279 -10.90 4.50 2.79
C ALA A 279 -9.57 4.46 2.01
N ALA A 280 -9.27 3.30 1.41
CA ALA A 280 -8.06 3.11 0.62
C ALA A 280 -8.09 3.92 -0.69
N ALA A 281 -9.27 4.26 -1.22
CA ALA A 281 -9.41 5.15 -2.37
C ALA A 281 -10.71 5.95 -2.28
N SER A 282 -10.77 7.10 -2.97
CA SER A 282 -11.98 7.90 -3.08
C SER A 282 -13.05 7.11 -3.84
N GLY A 283 -14.31 7.20 -3.42
CA GLY A 283 -15.36 6.38 -4.03
C GLY A 283 -16.72 6.54 -3.36
N GLU A 284 -17.62 5.63 -3.72
CA GLU A 284 -18.97 5.54 -3.18
C GLU A 284 -19.14 4.26 -2.34
N VAL A 285 -19.73 4.38 -1.16
CA VAL A 285 -20.11 3.26 -0.31
C VAL A 285 -21.27 2.51 -0.95
N THR A 286 -20.99 1.33 -1.48
CA THR A 286 -21.99 0.46 -2.11
C THR A 286 -22.72 -0.43 -1.11
N ASP A 287 -22.07 -0.74 0.01
CA ASP A 287 -22.64 -1.47 1.14
C ASP A 287 -21.91 -1.11 2.44
N ALA A 288 -22.64 -1.07 3.55
CA ALA A 288 -22.10 -0.84 4.89
C ALA A 288 -23.04 -1.51 5.90
N GLY A 289 -22.62 -2.65 6.45
CA GLY A 289 -23.49 -3.43 7.31
C GLY A 289 -22.92 -4.79 7.66
N HIS A 290 -23.66 -5.53 8.50
CA HIS A 290 -23.28 -6.86 9.00
C HIS A 290 -24.27 -7.89 8.45
N PRO A 291 -24.08 -8.38 7.21
CA PRO A 291 -24.96 -9.40 6.66
C PRO A 291 -24.91 -10.64 7.55
N LYS A 292 -26.09 -11.13 7.95
CA LYS A 292 -26.22 -12.21 8.94
C LYS A 292 -25.50 -13.48 8.45
N GLY A 293 -24.51 -13.93 9.21
CA GLY A 293 -23.76 -15.17 8.94
C GLY A 293 -22.72 -15.06 7.82
N HIS A 294 -22.45 -13.86 7.30
CA HIS A 294 -21.43 -13.68 6.26
C HIS A 294 -20.01 -13.79 6.86
N PRO A 295 -19.05 -14.50 6.22
CA PRO A 295 -17.70 -14.69 6.75
C PRO A 295 -16.94 -13.39 7.04
N TYR A 296 -17.17 -12.32 6.27
CA TYR A 296 -16.58 -11.00 6.53
C TYR A 296 -17.14 -10.26 7.76
N GLY A 297 -18.23 -10.74 8.37
CA GLY A 297 -18.85 -10.05 9.50
C GLY A 297 -19.41 -8.67 9.11
N LEU A 298 -19.17 -7.67 9.96
CA LEU A 298 -19.45 -6.27 9.63
C LEU A 298 -18.43 -5.80 8.58
N GLN A 299 -18.95 -5.28 7.47
CA GLN A 299 -18.15 -4.91 6.31
C GLN A 299 -18.58 -3.55 5.74
N ILE A 300 -17.63 -2.88 5.09
CA ILE A 300 -17.86 -1.73 4.22
C ILE A 300 -17.36 -2.09 2.83
N ARG A 301 -18.12 -1.74 1.79
CA ARG A 301 -17.75 -1.94 0.39
C ARG A 301 -17.74 -0.61 -0.32
N LEU A 302 -16.61 -0.26 -0.92
CA LEU A 302 -16.48 0.95 -1.74
C LEU A 302 -16.35 0.57 -3.21
N LYS A 303 -17.00 1.35 -4.08
CA LYS A 303 -16.77 1.38 -5.51
C LYS A 303 -15.92 2.60 -5.85
N HIS A 304 -14.89 2.38 -6.64
CA HIS A 304 -14.01 3.41 -7.19
C HIS A 304 -14.04 3.31 -8.70
N THR A 305 -13.92 4.44 -9.38
CA THR A 305 -13.86 4.51 -10.83
C THR A 305 -12.62 5.29 -11.20
N GLU A 306 -11.73 4.67 -11.97
CA GLU A 306 -10.53 5.31 -12.54
C GLU A 306 -10.53 5.01 -14.04
N GLY A 307 -10.77 6.03 -14.87
CA GLY A 307 -11.08 5.80 -16.29
C GLY A 307 -12.34 4.96 -16.47
N ASP A 308 -12.29 4.00 -17.39
CA ASP A 308 -13.38 3.04 -17.63
C ASP A 308 -13.31 1.80 -16.72
N ILE A 309 -12.33 1.75 -15.81
CA ILE A 309 -12.12 0.61 -14.93
C ILE A 309 -12.81 0.87 -13.59
N VAL A 310 -13.64 -0.09 -13.20
CA VAL A 310 -14.30 -0.09 -11.90
C VAL A 310 -13.53 -0.99 -10.94
N TYR A 311 -13.17 -0.42 -9.80
CA TYR A 311 -12.51 -1.10 -8.70
C TYR A 311 -13.47 -1.19 -7.52
N HIS A 312 -13.34 -2.25 -6.74
CA HIS A 312 -14.06 -2.38 -5.48
C HIS A 312 -13.10 -2.73 -4.36
N THR A 313 -13.21 -2.02 -3.24
CA THR A 313 -12.53 -2.42 -2.00
C THR A 313 -13.55 -2.90 -0.99
N ILE A 314 -13.21 -3.99 -0.29
CA ILE A 314 -14.02 -4.55 0.78
C ILE A 314 -13.19 -4.50 2.06
N TYR A 315 -13.75 -3.87 3.09
CA TYR A 315 -13.16 -3.74 4.43
C TYR A 315 -14.00 -4.63 5.34
N ALA A 316 -13.40 -5.67 5.91
CA ALA A 316 -14.09 -6.70 6.68
C ALA A 316 -13.59 -6.81 8.11
N HIS A 317 -14.35 -7.55 8.93
CA HIS A 317 -14.11 -7.78 10.36
C HIS A 317 -14.23 -6.52 11.23
N LEU A 318 -15.09 -5.57 10.86
CA LEU A 318 -15.20 -4.28 11.56
C LEU A 318 -15.97 -4.40 12.90
N SER A 319 -15.74 -3.51 13.86
CA SER A 319 -16.63 -3.30 15.03
C SER A 319 -17.76 -2.34 14.72
N GLU A 320 -17.46 -1.29 13.96
CA GLU A 320 -18.38 -0.20 13.66
C GLU A 320 -18.15 0.33 12.24
N SER A 321 -19.25 0.65 11.56
CA SER A 321 -19.24 1.45 10.33
C SER A 321 -19.57 2.90 10.68
N LEU A 322 -18.71 3.82 10.28
CA LEU A 322 -18.90 5.27 10.44
C LEU A 322 -19.50 5.92 9.18
N VAL A 323 -19.78 5.11 8.16
CA VAL A 323 -20.36 5.52 6.88
C VAL A 323 -21.60 4.71 6.54
N ASN A 324 -22.42 5.25 5.64
CA ASN A 324 -23.65 4.62 5.17
C ASN A 324 -23.62 4.34 3.67
N LYS A 325 -24.40 3.35 3.22
CA LYS A 325 -24.60 3.09 1.79
C LYS A 325 -25.06 4.35 1.05
N GLY A 326 -24.45 4.62 -0.11
CA GLY A 326 -24.64 5.80 -0.94
C GLY A 326 -23.76 7.00 -0.56
N GLN A 327 -23.03 6.94 0.57
CA GLN A 327 -22.12 8.01 0.96
C GLN A 327 -20.89 8.04 0.05
N ARG A 328 -20.48 9.23 -0.37
CA ARG A 328 -19.17 9.44 -1.01
C ARG A 328 -18.11 9.68 0.04
N VAL A 329 -16.96 9.04 -0.12
CA VAL A 329 -15.80 9.18 0.75
C VAL A 329 -14.57 9.53 -0.05
N THR A 330 -13.62 10.20 0.60
CA THR A 330 -12.32 10.55 0.04
C THR A 330 -11.25 9.56 0.50
N ALA A 331 -10.21 9.34 -0.31
CA ALA A 331 -9.08 8.50 0.08
C ALA A 331 -8.45 9.02 1.39
N GLY A 332 -8.25 8.14 2.37
CA GLY A 332 -7.76 8.47 3.70
C GLY A 332 -8.84 8.92 4.70
N GLU A 333 -10.11 9.00 4.28
CA GLU A 333 -11.23 9.30 5.17
C GLU A 333 -11.47 8.15 6.16
N LEU A 334 -11.74 8.47 7.43
CA LEU A 334 -12.08 7.48 8.45
C LEU A 334 -13.48 6.91 8.17
N ILE A 335 -13.56 5.61 7.90
CA ILE A 335 -14.81 4.94 7.50
C ILE A 335 -15.35 3.93 8.52
N GLY A 336 -14.51 3.47 9.46
CA GLY A 336 -14.91 2.48 10.44
C GLY A 336 -13.83 2.20 11.49
N THR A 337 -14.09 1.19 12.32
CA THR A 337 -13.13 0.68 13.30
C THR A 337 -12.95 -0.83 13.17
N ALA A 338 -11.72 -1.31 13.38
CA ALA A 338 -11.34 -2.72 13.27
C ALA A 338 -11.83 -3.54 14.47
N ASP A 339 -12.19 -4.80 14.24
CA ASP A 339 -12.49 -5.76 15.29
C ASP A 339 -12.37 -7.21 14.78
N ASN A 340 -13.10 -8.16 15.37
CA ASN A 340 -13.11 -9.57 15.04
C ASN A 340 -14.50 -10.10 14.64
N THR A 341 -15.30 -9.33 13.90
CA THR A 341 -16.63 -9.81 13.49
C THR A 341 -16.54 -10.82 12.34
N GLY A 342 -17.47 -11.79 12.29
CA GLY A 342 -17.48 -12.80 11.24
C GLY A 342 -16.55 -13.98 11.51
N ASN A 343 -16.05 -14.61 10.46
CA ASN A 343 -15.09 -15.71 10.52
C ASN A 343 -13.66 -15.17 10.53
N SER A 344 -13.23 -14.69 11.69
CA SER A 344 -11.88 -14.22 11.92
C SER A 344 -11.31 -14.82 13.22
N PHE A 345 -10.00 -14.98 13.24
CA PHE A 345 -9.28 -15.52 14.40
C PHE A 345 -8.83 -14.44 15.38
N GLY A 346 -9.11 -13.17 15.06
CA GLY A 346 -9.17 -12.03 15.96
C GLY A 346 -8.98 -10.70 15.24
N SER A 347 -8.90 -9.61 15.99
CA SER A 347 -8.85 -8.25 15.45
C SER A 347 -7.75 -7.96 14.42
N HIS A 348 -8.20 -7.61 13.22
CA HIS A 348 -7.41 -7.12 12.08
C HIS A 348 -8.34 -6.44 11.05
N LEU A 349 -7.78 -5.80 10.03
CA LEU A 349 -8.54 -5.43 8.82
C LEU A 349 -8.27 -6.46 7.73
N HIS A 350 -9.31 -7.12 7.24
CA HIS A 350 -9.24 -7.84 5.97
C HIS A 350 -9.62 -6.88 4.83
N LEU A 351 -8.70 -6.70 3.88
CA LEU A 351 -8.90 -5.86 2.69
C LEU A 351 -8.90 -6.73 1.42
N THR A 352 -10.04 -6.79 0.74
CA THR A 352 -10.14 -7.37 -0.61
C THR A 352 -10.11 -6.25 -1.65
N LEU A 353 -9.41 -6.48 -2.77
CA LEU A 353 -9.52 -5.67 -3.98
C LEU A 353 -10.18 -6.49 -5.09
N LYS A 354 -11.19 -5.90 -5.74
CA LYS A 354 -11.75 -6.41 -6.98
C LYS A 354 -11.62 -5.40 -8.11
N ILE A 355 -11.45 -5.90 -9.32
CA ILE A 355 -11.44 -5.14 -10.57
C ILE A 355 -12.44 -5.79 -11.52
N ASP A 356 -13.36 -5.00 -12.05
CA ASP A 356 -14.34 -5.50 -13.01
C ASP A 356 -13.63 -6.03 -14.27
N GLY A 357 -14.04 -7.22 -14.73
CA GLY A 357 -13.43 -7.92 -15.85
C GLY A 357 -12.12 -8.68 -15.55
N ALA A 358 -11.48 -8.44 -14.40
CA ALA A 358 -10.25 -9.15 -14.03
C ALA A 358 -10.51 -10.61 -13.64
N LYS A 359 -9.53 -11.48 -13.92
CA LYS A 359 -9.56 -12.90 -13.57
C LYS A 359 -8.25 -13.32 -12.92
N THR A 360 -8.33 -13.73 -11.66
CA THR A 360 -7.21 -14.37 -10.96
C THR A 360 -7.51 -15.85 -10.82
N SER A 361 -6.56 -16.70 -11.21
CA SER A 361 -6.75 -18.16 -11.27
C SER A 361 -7.24 -18.72 -9.94
N GLY A 362 -8.40 -19.38 -9.96
CA GLY A 362 -9.01 -20.04 -8.81
C GLY A 362 -9.78 -19.11 -7.85
N TYR A 363 -9.67 -17.79 -7.98
CA TYR A 363 -10.42 -16.85 -7.13
C TYR A 363 -11.78 -16.46 -7.74
N PRO A 364 -12.75 -16.02 -6.90
CA PRO A 364 -13.98 -15.40 -7.35
C PRO A 364 -13.74 -14.25 -8.33
N ALA A 365 -14.71 -14.04 -9.24
CA ALA A 365 -14.59 -13.06 -10.31
C ALA A 365 -14.20 -11.66 -9.81
N GLY A 366 -13.20 -11.08 -10.47
CA GLY A 366 -12.68 -9.75 -10.20
C GLY A 366 -11.67 -9.66 -9.05
N ILE A 367 -11.55 -10.65 -8.15
CA ILE A 367 -10.59 -10.57 -7.04
C ILE A 367 -9.16 -10.59 -7.57
N VAL A 368 -8.33 -9.66 -7.08
CA VAL A 368 -6.90 -9.53 -7.42
C VAL A 368 -6.08 -9.26 -6.17
N ASP A 369 -4.76 -9.47 -6.25
CA ASP A 369 -3.83 -9.12 -5.17
C ASP A 369 -3.83 -7.59 -4.90
N PRO A 370 -4.20 -7.13 -3.69
CA PRO A 370 -4.17 -5.70 -3.34
C PRO A 370 -2.75 -5.14 -3.16
N TRP A 371 -1.75 -5.98 -2.94
CA TRP A 371 -0.40 -5.56 -2.51
C TRP A 371 0.34 -4.65 -3.51
N PRO A 372 0.31 -4.89 -4.83
CA PRO A 372 0.92 -3.97 -5.82
C PRO A 372 0.32 -2.57 -5.75
N TYR A 373 -0.98 -2.47 -5.47
CA TYR A 373 -1.74 -1.23 -5.38
C TYR A 373 -1.47 -0.46 -4.09
N LEU A 374 -1.21 -1.16 -2.98
CA LEU A 374 -0.84 -0.56 -1.68
C LEU A 374 0.61 -0.05 -1.62
N LYS A 375 1.53 -0.66 -2.39
CA LYS A 375 2.95 -0.29 -2.41
C LYS A 375 3.31 0.76 -3.46
N GLY A 376 2.39 1.09 -4.36
CA GLY A 376 2.68 1.91 -5.54
C GLY A 376 3.71 1.27 -6.48
N SER A 377 3.92 -0.05 -6.37
CA SER A 377 4.80 -0.86 -7.23
C SER A 377 3.93 -1.63 -8.21
N ILE A 378 3.27 -0.92 -9.11
CA ILE A 378 2.40 -1.53 -10.10
C ILE A 378 3.26 -1.84 -11.34
N SER A 379 3.61 -3.11 -11.52
CA SER A 379 3.67 -3.66 -12.87
C SER A 379 2.22 -3.83 -13.29
N VAL A 380 1.75 -2.96 -14.18
CA VAL A 380 0.42 -3.02 -14.76
C VAL A 380 0.21 -4.45 -15.28
N PRO A 381 -0.75 -5.24 -14.77
CA PRO A 381 -1.24 -6.37 -15.54
C PRO A 381 -1.74 -5.76 -16.85
N ASP A 382 -1.30 -6.27 -18.01
CA ASP A 382 -1.85 -5.87 -19.30
C ASP A 382 -3.37 -6.08 -19.26
N ILE A 383 -4.11 -5.03 -18.91
CA ILE A 383 -5.55 -4.98 -19.08
C ILE A 383 -5.72 -4.74 -20.58
N PRO A 384 -6.18 -5.74 -21.34
CA PRO A 384 -6.39 -5.54 -22.76
C PRO A 384 -7.34 -4.36 -22.94
N LEU A 385 -6.96 -3.43 -23.82
CA LEU A 385 -7.83 -2.33 -24.22
C LEU A 385 -9.20 -2.89 -24.64
N PRO A 386 -10.30 -2.17 -24.38
CA PRO A 386 -11.59 -2.54 -24.94
C PRO A 386 -11.47 -2.73 -26.45
N ALA A 387 -12.28 -3.65 -27.00
CA ALA A 387 -12.26 -3.90 -28.44
C ALA A 387 -12.61 -2.61 -29.22
N GLU A 388 -12.06 -2.48 -30.43
CA GLU A 388 -12.41 -1.38 -31.33
C GLU A 388 -13.90 -1.50 -31.68
N SER A 389 -14.65 -0.43 -31.43
CA SER A 389 -16.11 -0.35 -31.63
C SER A 389 -16.53 -0.39 -33.10
N GLY A 390 -15.59 -0.19 -34.02
CA GLY A 390 -15.84 0.06 -35.44
C GLY A 390 -16.26 1.50 -35.77
N LEU A 391 -16.43 2.36 -34.76
CA LEU A 391 -16.68 3.79 -34.95
C LEU A 391 -15.36 4.57 -35.08
N ILE A 392 -15.34 5.51 -36.03
CA ILE A 392 -14.22 6.43 -36.25
C ILE A 392 -14.74 7.84 -36.00
N VAL A 393 -14.00 8.60 -35.20
CA VAL A 393 -14.24 10.03 -34.99
C VAL A 393 -13.02 10.85 -35.40
N TYR A 394 -13.24 12.12 -35.71
CA TYR A 394 -12.21 13.03 -36.17
C TYR A 394 -12.09 14.20 -35.19
N THR A 395 -10.87 14.57 -34.83
CA THR A 395 -10.63 15.76 -34.00
C THR A 395 -11.07 17.03 -34.74
N SER A 396 -11.89 17.89 -34.13
CA SER A 396 -12.38 19.13 -34.75
C SER A 396 -11.36 20.28 -34.65
N MET A 397 -10.36 20.15 -33.79
CA MET A 397 -9.23 21.06 -33.64
C MET A 397 -8.00 20.32 -33.11
N ALA A 398 -6.85 21.00 -33.04
CA ALA A 398 -5.70 20.46 -32.34
C ALA A 398 -6.04 20.29 -30.86
N MET A 399 -5.78 19.10 -30.31
CA MET A 399 -6.19 18.75 -28.96
C MET A 399 -5.23 17.78 -28.28
N ASN A 400 -5.38 17.62 -26.98
CA ASN A 400 -4.61 16.65 -26.22
C ASN A 400 -5.31 15.29 -26.21
N LEU A 401 -4.59 14.25 -26.64
CA LEU A 401 -4.88 12.89 -26.21
C LEU A 401 -4.37 12.76 -24.79
N ARG A 402 -5.23 12.35 -23.86
CA ARG A 402 -4.89 12.25 -22.45
C ARG A 402 -4.83 10.82 -21.99
N SER A 403 -4.10 10.58 -20.91
CA SER A 403 -4.00 9.25 -20.31
C SER A 403 -5.25 8.82 -19.53
N GLY A 404 -6.24 9.70 -19.32
CA GLY A 404 -7.46 9.45 -18.56
C GLY A 404 -8.57 10.47 -18.83
N LEU A 405 -9.73 10.28 -18.18
CA LEU A 405 -10.96 11.05 -18.35
C LEU A 405 -10.89 12.41 -17.61
N GLY A 406 -10.51 13.49 -18.29
CA GLY A 406 -10.46 14.81 -17.66
C GLY A 406 -9.25 15.65 -18.05
N LEU A 407 -9.29 16.94 -17.74
CA LEU A 407 -8.22 17.90 -18.09
C LEU A 407 -6.99 17.82 -17.16
N ASP A 408 -7.13 17.17 -16.01
CA ASP A 408 -6.12 16.93 -14.99
C ASP A 408 -5.21 15.74 -15.32
N HIS A 409 -5.59 14.88 -16.26
CA HIS A 409 -4.77 13.77 -16.75
C HIS A 409 -3.66 14.21 -17.70
N SER A 410 -2.50 13.53 -17.64
CA SER A 410 -1.32 13.84 -18.45
C SER A 410 -1.60 13.72 -19.96
N ILE A 411 -0.93 14.56 -20.74
CA ILE A 411 -1.00 14.55 -22.20
C ILE A 411 -0.17 13.38 -22.72
N ALA A 412 -0.84 12.37 -23.27
CA ALA A 412 -0.22 11.20 -23.89
C ALA A 412 0.30 11.50 -25.30
N ALA A 413 -0.44 12.34 -26.05
CA ALA A 413 -0.03 12.86 -27.35
C ALA A 413 -0.76 14.17 -27.66
N LEU A 414 -0.18 14.96 -28.55
CA LEU A 414 -0.86 16.13 -29.11
C LEU A 414 -1.41 15.73 -30.47
N LEU A 415 -2.73 15.73 -30.59
CA LEU A 415 -3.44 15.33 -31.80
C LEU A 415 -3.66 16.57 -32.68
N PRO A 416 -3.30 16.51 -33.98
CA PRO A 416 -3.66 17.57 -34.90
C PRO A 416 -5.18 17.59 -35.11
N ALA A 417 -5.69 18.69 -35.64
CA ALA A 417 -7.06 18.73 -36.14
C ALA A 417 -7.21 17.76 -37.33
N GLY A 418 -8.29 17.00 -37.36
CA GLY A 418 -8.62 16.04 -38.42
C GLY A 418 -8.06 14.64 -38.23
N GLU A 419 -7.39 14.37 -37.10
CA GLU A 419 -6.86 13.05 -36.79
C GLU A 419 -8.01 12.05 -36.66
N ALA A 420 -7.92 10.94 -37.38
CA ALA A 420 -8.87 9.84 -37.29
C ALA A 420 -8.57 8.98 -36.05
N LEU A 421 -9.60 8.74 -35.26
CA LEU A 421 -9.50 8.06 -33.98
C LEU A 421 -10.49 6.91 -33.93
N ASN A 422 -10.00 5.69 -33.69
CA ASN A 422 -10.86 4.53 -33.49
C ASN A 422 -11.40 4.55 -32.06
N LEU A 423 -12.72 4.51 -31.90
CA LEU A 423 -13.34 4.46 -30.58
C LEU A 423 -13.24 3.05 -29.98
N LEU A 424 -12.89 2.97 -28.70
CA LEU A 424 -12.75 1.73 -27.95
C LEU A 424 -13.95 1.53 -27.02
N GLY A 425 -14.61 0.36 -27.10
CA GLY A 425 -15.81 0.03 -26.32
C GLY A 425 -17.03 -0.33 -27.16
N GLU A 426 -18.21 -0.33 -26.54
CA GLU A 426 -19.48 -0.70 -27.21
C GLU A 426 -20.08 0.50 -27.95
N ALA A 427 -20.32 0.36 -29.26
CA ALA A 427 -20.80 1.45 -30.12
C ALA A 427 -22.10 2.11 -29.62
N GLU A 428 -23.06 1.31 -29.13
CA GLU A 428 -24.35 1.80 -28.60
C GLU A 428 -24.20 2.77 -27.42
N HIS A 429 -23.15 2.61 -26.61
CA HIS A 429 -22.86 3.49 -25.48
C HIS A 429 -22.02 4.72 -25.86
N LEU A 430 -21.24 4.63 -26.92
CA LEU A 430 -20.31 5.68 -27.34
C LEU A 430 -20.94 6.68 -28.29
N GLN A 431 -21.79 6.23 -29.20
CA GLN A 431 -22.48 7.07 -30.19
C GLN A 431 -23.17 8.31 -29.57
N PRO A 432 -23.96 8.21 -28.47
CA PRO A 432 -24.64 9.36 -27.90
C PRO A 432 -23.70 10.36 -27.18
N LYS A 433 -22.42 10.03 -26.99
CA LYS A 433 -21.45 10.90 -26.31
C LYS A 433 -20.68 11.80 -27.28
N ILE A 434 -20.63 11.47 -28.56
CA ILE A 434 -19.83 12.20 -29.56
C ILE A 434 -20.39 13.62 -29.72
N GLY A 435 -19.51 14.63 -29.62
CA GLY A 435 -19.88 16.04 -29.66
C GLY A 435 -20.51 16.59 -28.37
N VAL A 436 -20.63 15.79 -27.30
CA VAL A 436 -21.28 16.21 -26.05
C VAL A 436 -20.28 16.89 -25.10
N GLN A 437 -20.68 18.03 -24.54
CA GLN A 437 -19.90 18.79 -23.55
C GLN A 437 -19.67 17.96 -22.29
N ASP A 438 -18.46 18.05 -21.72
CA ASP A 438 -18.00 17.34 -20.51
C ASP A 438 -17.97 15.80 -20.60
N GLU A 439 -18.33 15.22 -21.74
CA GLU A 439 -18.14 13.80 -22.04
C GLU A 439 -16.75 13.52 -22.60
N TRP A 440 -16.29 12.29 -22.45
CA TRP A 440 -14.97 11.84 -22.88
C TRP A 440 -15.05 10.48 -23.56
N LEU A 441 -14.16 10.27 -24.53
CA LEU A 441 -14.14 9.08 -25.37
C LEU A 441 -12.77 8.42 -25.32
N GLN A 442 -12.74 7.11 -25.07
CA GLN A 442 -11.51 6.33 -25.22
C GLN A 442 -11.27 6.03 -26.69
N VAL A 443 -10.08 6.36 -27.16
CA VAL A 443 -9.70 6.27 -28.56
C VAL A 443 -8.35 5.61 -28.74
N LYS A 444 -8.11 5.10 -29.95
CA LYS A 444 -6.83 4.63 -30.42
C LYS A 444 -6.48 5.31 -31.74
N THR A 445 -5.32 5.95 -31.76
CA THR A 445 -4.77 6.61 -32.95
C THR A 445 -4.37 5.58 -34.00
N SER A 446 -4.19 6.05 -35.24
CA SER A 446 -3.63 5.25 -36.34
C SER A 446 -2.25 4.66 -36.03
N ALA A 447 -1.45 5.35 -35.23
CA ALA A 447 -0.14 4.89 -34.75
C ALA A 447 -0.22 3.85 -33.61
N GLY A 448 -1.43 3.48 -33.17
CA GLY A 448 -1.65 2.49 -32.13
C GLY A 448 -1.61 3.02 -30.70
N THR A 449 -1.35 4.32 -30.50
CA THR A 449 -1.41 4.96 -29.18
C THR A 449 -2.87 5.11 -28.74
N ALA A 450 -3.20 4.58 -27.55
CA ALA A 450 -4.53 4.70 -26.95
C ALA A 450 -4.57 5.77 -25.85
N GLY A 451 -5.72 6.39 -25.65
CA GLY A 451 -5.95 7.42 -24.64
C GLY A 451 -7.38 7.96 -24.69
N TYR A 452 -7.60 9.13 -24.09
CA TYR A 452 -8.90 9.77 -23.99
C TYR A 452 -8.90 11.15 -24.63
N VAL A 453 -10.00 11.47 -25.30
CA VAL A 453 -10.25 12.78 -25.91
C VAL A 453 -11.55 13.36 -25.39
N ALA A 454 -11.60 14.68 -25.29
CA ALA A 454 -12.82 15.42 -24.99
C ALA A 454 -13.84 15.21 -26.11
N ALA A 455 -15.02 14.67 -25.78
CA ALA A 455 -16.01 14.26 -26.78
C ALA A 455 -16.58 15.44 -27.58
N TRP A 456 -16.65 16.63 -26.97
CA TRP A 456 -17.07 17.88 -27.63
C TRP A 456 -16.04 18.45 -28.61
N LEU A 457 -14.85 17.87 -28.70
CA LEU A 457 -13.81 18.25 -29.67
C LEU A 457 -13.60 17.19 -30.76
N VAL A 458 -14.52 16.24 -30.89
CA VAL A 458 -14.50 15.23 -31.95
C VAL A 458 -15.88 15.07 -32.59
N GLU A 459 -15.89 14.70 -33.87
CA GLU A 459 -17.10 14.55 -34.67
C GLU A 459 -17.07 13.26 -35.50
N GLU A 460 -18.24 12.69 -35.84
CA GLU A 460 -18.35 11.45 -36.62
C GLU A 460 -18.00 11.64 -38.10
N ASN A 461 -18.29 12.82 -38.62
CA ASN A 461 -17.96 13.17 -39.99
C ASN A 461 -16.57 13.77 -40.02
N MET A 462 -15.74 13.36 -40.98
CA MET A 462 -14.47 14.03 -41.26
C MET A 462 -14.78 15.48 -41.62
N GLN A 463 -14.68 16.37 -40.64
CA GLN A 463 -15.02 17.76 -40.85
C GLN A 463 -14.07 18.30 -41.91
N ALA A 464 -14.67 18.86 -42.94
CA ALA A 464 -13.96 19.41 -44.05
C ALA A 464 -13.35 20.73 -43.54
N PHE A 465 -12.14 20.70 -42.96
CA PHE A 465 -11.48 21.91 -42.44
C PHE A 465 -11.55 23.04 -43.46
N PRO A 466 -11.79 24.28 -43.02
CA PRO A 466 -11.87 25.39 -43.94
C PRO A 466 -10.57 25.46 -44.75
N PRO A 467 -10.65 25.74 -46.06
CA PRO A 467 -9.49 26.09 -46.85
C PRO A 467 -8.73 27.23 -46.17
N SER A 468 -7.43 27.03 -45.93
CA SER A 468 -6.55 28.10 -45.48
C SER A 468 -6.04 28.92 -46.67
N ASP A 469 -5.37 30.03 -46.39
CA ASP A 469 -4.69 30.82 -47.42
C ASP A 469 -3.39 30.16 -47.91
N MET A 470 -2.99 29.01 -47.34
CA MET A 470 -1.79 28.28 -47.70
C MET A 470 -2.06 27.32 -48.86
N VAL A 471 -1.23 27.40 -49.90
CA VAL A 471 -1.27 26.51 -51.07
C VAL A 471 0.08 25.81 -51.20
N VAL A 472 0.05 24.50 -51.44
CA VAL A 472 1.23 23.67 -51.68
C VAL A 472 1.13 22.98 -53.04
N TYR A 473 2.27 22.60 -53.59
CA TYR A 473 2.41 21.95 -54.88
C TYR A 473 3.15 20.62 -54.71
N PRO A 474 2.76 19.55 -55.40
CA PRO A 474 3.55 18.32 -55.46
C PRO A 474 4.93 18.56 -56.06
N PHE A 475 5.96 17.84 -55.57
CA PHE A 475 7.31 17.82 -56.17
C PHE A 475 7.39 16.99 -57.47
N ASP A 476 6.47 16.05 -57.66
CA ASP A 476 6.28 15.20 -58.84
C ASP A 476 4.85 14.60 -58.75
N LYS A 477 4.63 13.32 -59.08
CA LYS A 477 3.38 12.62 -58.81
C LYS A 477 3.23 12.27 -57.33
N VAL A 478 2.14 12.73 -56.71
CA VAL A 478 1.80 12.39 -55.32
C VAL A 478 0.40 11.79 -55.25
N ASN A 479 0.24 10.78 -54.41
CA ASN A 479 -1.05 10.14 -54.18
C ASN A 479 -1.88 10.99 -53.21
N LEU A 480 -3.09 11.36 -53.61
CA LEU A 480 -4.13 11.85 -52.71
C LEU A 480 -4.82 10.65 -52.06
N ARG A 481 -4.87 10.61 -50.74
CA ARG A 481 -5.42 9.47 -50.01
C ARG A 481 -6.53 9.86 -49.07
N SER A 482 -7.38 8.89 -48.73
CA SER A 482 -8.49 9.09 -47.79
C SER A 482 -8.03 9.29 -46.33
N GLY A 483 -6.74 9.08 -46.03
CA GLY A 483 -6.16 9.27 -44.71
C GLY A 483 -4.63 9.42 -44.75
N PRO A 484 -4.00 9.81 -43.63
CA PRO A 484 -2.57 10.09 -43.54
C PRO A 484 -1.74 8.79 -43.48
N GLY A 485 -1.47 8.20 -44.63
CA GLY A 485 -0.68 6.97 -44.71
C GLY A 485 -0.81 6.25 -46.06
N THR A 486 0.14 5.37 -46.38
CA THR A 486 0.11 4.59 -47.63
C THR A 486 -0.93 3.46 -47.63
N ALA A 487 -1.43 3.07 -46.45
CA ALA A 487 -2.46 2.04 -46.29
C ALA A 487 -3.89 2.53 -46.63
N PHE A 488 -4.10 3.85 -46.67
CA PHE A 488 -5.40 4.45 -46.97
C PHE A 488 -5.71 4.43 -48.46
N ALA A 489 -7.01 4.40 -48.80
CA ALA A 489 -7.49 4.29 -50.18
C ALA A 489 -6.94 5.44 -51.04
N LEU A 490 -6.50 5.09 -52.25
CA LEU A 490 -6.08 6.07 -53.25
C LEU A 490 -7.31 6.78 -53.79
N LEU A 491 -7.41 8.08 -53.56
CA LEU A 491 -8.49 8.93 -54.06
C LEU A 491 -8.15 9.50 -55.44
N ASP A 492 -6.91 9.94 -55.61
CA ASP A 492 -6.43 10.53 -56.87
C ASP A 492 -4.89 10.48 -56.95
N THR A 493 -4.34 10.73 -58.14
CA THR A 493 -2.90 10.94 -58.37
C THR A 493 -2.66 12.35 -58.90
N LEU A 494 -2.07 13.19 -58.06
CA LEU A 494 -1.84 14.60 -58.30
C LEU A 494 -0.47 14.83 -58.94
N THR A 495 -0.31 15.93 -59.66
CA THR A 495 0.89 16.31 -60.42
C THR A 495 1.39 17.69 -60.00
N LEU A 496 2.59 18.06 -60.46
CA LEU A 496 3.21 19.38 -60.28
C LEU A 496 2.29 20.57 -60.63
N ALA A 497 1.31 20.37 -61.52
CA ALA A 497 0.41 21.41 -62.00
C ALA A 497 -0.81 21.64 -61.09
N ASP A 498 -1.01 20.82 -60.06
CA ASP A 498 -2.18 20.85 -59.20
C ASP A 498 -1.90 21.69 -57.95
N PRO A 499 -2.42 22.93 -57.83
CA PRO A 499 -2.35 23.68 -56.59
C PRO A 499 -3.25 23.03 -55.54
N LEU A 500 -2.68 22.71 -54.39
CA LEU A 500 -3.37 22.03 -53.30
C LEU A 500 -3.58 23.01 -52.16
N THR A 501 -4.82 23.41 -51.92
CA THR A 501 -5.15 24.26 -50.78
C THR A 501 -5.01 23.46 -49.50
N VAL A 502 -4.15 23.89 -48.59
CA VAL A 502 -4.01 23.27 -47.27
C VAL A 502 -5.27 23.54 -46.47
N LEU A 503 -5.81 22.49 -45.87
CA LEU A 503 -6.97 22.57 -44.99
C LEU A 503 -6.51 22.62 -43.53
N GLY A 504 -7.12 23.49 -42.73
CA GLY A 504 -6.79 23.64 -41.30
C GLY A 504 -5.75 24.73 -41.02
N ASP A 505 -4.97 24.57 -39.96
CA ASP A 505 -4.02 25.57 -39.47
C ASP A 505 -2.75 25.65 -40.36
N PRO A 506 -2.50 26.79 -41.04
CA PRO A 506 -1.36 26.96 -41.93
C PRO A 506 -0.01 26.98 -41.20
N ASP A 507 0.05 27.47 -39.96
CA ASP A 507 1.30 27.52 -39.18
C ASP A 507 1.73 26.10 -38.82
N LEU A 508 0.77 25.27 -38.40
CA LEU A 508 1.02 23.84 -38.12
C LEU A 508 1.44 23.10 -39.40
N ALA A 509 0.75 23.33 -40.52
CA ALA A 509 1.10 22.71 -41.80
C ALA A 509 2.51 23.10 -42.26
N GLN A 510 2.92 24.36 -42.02
CA GLN A 510 4.27 24.82 -42.31
C GLN A 510 5.33 24.05 -41.49
N THR A 511 5.05 23.69 -40.24
CA THR A 511 5.99 22.88 -39.44
C THR A 511 6.17 21.45 -39.96
N LYS A 512 5.22 20.93 -40.75
CA LYS A 512 5.22 19.56 -41.27
C LYS A 512 5.87 19.43 -42.66
N LEU A 513 5.88 20.50 -43.44
CA LEU A 513 6.43 20.50 -44.79
C LEU A 513 7.87 19.96 -44.84
N GLY A 514 8.13 19.07 -45.79
CA GLY A 514 9.44 18.45 -45.99
C GLY A 514 9.79 17.31 -45.02
N LYS A 515 9.00 17.06 -43.97
CA LYS A 515 9.29 16.01 -42.97
C LYS A 515 8.74 14.65 -43.40
N GLN A 516 9.59 13.62 -43.42
CA GLN A 516 9.16 12.25 -43.70
C GLN A 516 8.19 11.75 -42.63
N GLY A 517 7.16 11.00 -43.05
CA GLY A 517 6.13 10.47 -42.15
C GLY A 517 4.99 11.43 -41.84
N GLU A 518 5.15 12.73 -42.10
CA GLU A 518 4.12 13.74 -41.88
C GLU A 518 3.15 13.87 -43.08
N TRP A 519 1.90 14.21 -42.80
CA TRP A 519 0.83 14.34 -43.81
C TRP A 519 0.10 15.66 -43.68
N LEU A 520 -0.29 16.22 -44.83
CA LEU A 520 -1.11 17.42 -44.94
C LEU A 520 -2.48 17.06 -45.50
N GLN A 521 -3.52 17.63 -44.91
CA GLN A 521 -4.84 17.58 -45.51
C GLN A 521 -4.96 18.72 -46.53
N ILE A 522 -5.44 18.39 -47.71
CA ILE A 522 -5.53 19.33 -48.82
C ILE A 522 -6.89 19.24 -49.51
N GLN A 523 -7.20 20.28 -50.27
CA GLN A 523 -8.27 20.32 -51.26
C GLN A 523 -7.67 20.61 -52.65
N THR A 524 -8.04 19.79 -53.63
CA THR A 524 -7.68 19.99 -55.04
C THR A 524 -8.54 21.08 -55.68
N PRO A 525 -8.16 21.61 -56.86
CA PRO A 525 -8.97 22.59 -57.59
C PRO A 525 -10.36 22.07 -57.98
N ALA A 526 -10.48 20.75 -58.17
CA ALA A 526 -11.75 20.08 -58.45
C ALA A 526 -12.64 19.89 -57.19
N GLY A 527 -12.17 20.33 -56.02
CA GLY A 527 -12.89 20.22 -54.75
C GLY A 527 -12.69 18.88 -54.02
N CYS A 528 -11.88 17.97 -54.55
CA CYS A 528 -11.57 16.71 -53.87
C CYS A 528 -10.70 16.97 -52.64
N ARG A 529 -11.06 16.40 -51.49
CA ARG A 529 -10.32 16.56 -50.23
C ARG A 529 -9.67 15.24 -49.83
N GLY A 530 -8.46 15.31 -49.29
CA GLY A 530 -7.72 14.13 -48.84
C GLY A 530 -6.36 14.49 -48.25
N PHE A 531 -5.51 13.49 -48.08
CA PHE A 531 -4.19 13.64 -47.48
C PHE A 531 -3.07 13.42 -48.51
N VAL A 532 -2.03 14.24 -48.41
CA VAL A 532 -0.78 14.12 -49.18
C VAL A 532 0.40 14.07 -48.22
N ALA A 533 1.44 13.34 -48.61
CA ALA A 533 2.68 13.25 -47.85
C ALA A 533 3.38 14.62 -47.83
N ALA A 534 3.64 15.16 -46.64
CA ALA A 534 4.18 16.51 -46.45
C ALA A 534 5.61 16.68 -47.01
N TRP A 535 6.36 15.57 -47.14
CA TRP A 535 7.69 15.55 -47.76
C TRP A 535 7.67 15.48 -49.29
N LEU A 536 6.49 15.31 -49.90
CA LEU A 536 6.31 15.27 -51.36
C LEU A 536 5.66 16.55 -51.91
N VAL A 537 5.49 17.58 -51.08
CA VAL A 537 4.88 18.86 -51.46
C VAL A 537 5.69 20.05 -50.94
N HIS A 538 5.53 21.21 -51.57
CA HIS A 538 6.28 22.44 -51.27
C HIS A 538 5.47 23.72 -51.54
N LEU A 539 5.94 24.86 -51.03
CA LEU A 539 5.20 26.14 -51.04
C LEU A 539 5.31 26.94 -52.34
N THR A 540 6.44 26.86 -53.03
CA THR A 540 6.72 27.64 -54.23
C THR A 540 6.35 26.81 -55.44
N GLY A 541 5.61 27.25 -56.46
CA GLY A 541 5.32 26.42 -57.65
C GLY A 541 6.54 26.05 -58.55
N GLN A 542 7.75 25.92 -57.99
CA GLN A 542 9.00 25.60 -58.67
C GLN A 542 9.45 24.16 -58.40
N SER A 543 9.89 23.47 -59.43
CA SER A 543 10.31 22.05 -59.41
C SER A 543 11.30 21.71 -58.29
N ALA A 544 11.17 20.47 -57.79
CA ALA A 544 12.03 19.88 -56.76
C ALA A 544 13.53 20.10 -57.05
N PRO A 545 14.39 20.30 -56.03
CA PRO A 545 15.82 20.14 -56.22
C PRO A 545 16.10 18.70 -56.67
N ALA A 546 16.91 18.57 -57.73
CA ALA A 546 17.20 17.29 -58.38
C ALA A 546 17.64 16.25 -57.35
N ALA A 547 17.09 15.04 -57.50
CA ALA A 547 17.33 13.87 -56.65
C ALA A 547 18.82 13.70 -56.30
N GLY A 548 19.19 14.20 -55.12
CA GLY A 548 20.42 13.86 -54.43
C GLY A 548 20.03 13.09 -53.19
N LEU A 549 20.52 11.86 -53.05
CA LEU A 549 20.56 11.18 -51.75
C LEU A 549 21.13 12.14 -50.72
N VAL A 550 20.30 12.62 -49.80
CA VAL A 550 20.78 13.27 -48.59
C VAL A 550 20.89 12.18 -47.53
N VAL A 551 22.11 11.65 -47.38
CA VAL A 551 22.55 10.99 -46.16
C VAL A 551 22.84 12.10 -45.16
N TYR A 552 22.19 12.09 -43.99
CA TYR A 552 22.56 12.97 -42.88
C TYR A 552 23.49 12.21 -41.90
N PRO A 553 24.48 12.90 -41.30
CA PRO A 553 25.38 12.35 -40.28
C PRO A 553 24.69 11.97 -38.97
#